data_AF-A0A7X6ZFJ7-F1
#
_entry.id   AF-A0A7X6ZFJ7-F1
#
_cell.length_a   1.000
_cell.length_b   1.000
_cell.length_c   1.000
_cell.angle_alpha   90.00
_cell.angle_beta   90.00
_cell.angle_gamma   90.00
#
_symmetry.space_group_name_H-M   'P 1'
#
loop_
_entity.id
_entity.type
_entity.pdbx_description
1 polymer ?
#
loop_
_entity_poly.entity_id
_entity_poly.type
_entity_poly.pdbx_seq_one_letter_code
_entity_poly.pdbx_strand_id
1 'polypeptide(L)'
;YIGLCHFALQNWNRAIEALNMVGTFVDPDSPTAEFAEAGRRFYVKIEDNDIPILVRTGRKIVIEVRTNSGDRENVECVQITEGAPMAIGSIPTEAGVAKPGDKILQLKGGDEITVKYTDFNTDDGVGNVVREHTTKVVSSATIRFTLADFEAPAPAAYLGQPVYVSLHDLDLDKGPAADTVSVRVIARYKKEEDPDNLGPLDLMDFASVEEDQYEIRDQIQVVLNEDGKAPVHTGKFVGSFMIEPVIVGVPVDQFDDVLSCDLNDQIIVFYEDNLHMGGDVPREITARIEVAGEIDTRPKASQNIVEDAIIRARKNIIEATAYLELTEIFKSMGLMKHAREKSDTGMERVQEVILEKAGIPSDLKEEAFKIKWSLEIAVEDFTAAVRTCQAFSRLFPHSSFADDALLQIGLARLEEKNYMGALQIFRNVLSLPQSHAKPEAQFQIAETMMKQVEENAEKATTPMTASAKLHAQSGAMQAYKVCAERYPDSPYAGKSLGKLVDYYYETKDYTQAENLLEQIFQDYPDADFLDSMLLKWVIVAFRTGNFEKAREKCDKLLFEYPNSEFANHANKMMPAIQKRLEQSQ
;
A
#
# COMPACT_ATOMS: atom_id res chain seq x y z
N TYR A 1 0.27 -23.90 -16.64
CA TYR A 1 -0.31 -24.60 -15.46
C TYR A 1 -1.13 -23.69 -14.57
N ILE A 2 -0.65 -22.49 -14.18
CA ILE A 2 -1.39 -21.56 -13.30
C ILE A 2 -2.78 -21.19 -13.86
N GLY A 3 -2.88 -20.89 -15.16
CA GLY A 3 -4.16 -20.60 -15.81
C GLY A 3 -5.16 -21.76 -15.81
N LEU A 4 -4.70 -22.99 -16.01
CA LEU A 4 -5.53 -24.21 -15.92
C LEU A 4 -6.00 -24.49 -14.49
N CYS A 5 -5.18 -24.17 -13.48
CA CYS A 5 -5.59 -24.24 -12.08
C CYS A 5 -6.68 -23.21 -11.77
N HIS A 6 -6.56 -21.98 -12.28
CA HIS A 6 -7.62 -20.96 -12.12
C HIS A 6 -8.91 -21.34 -12.87
N PHE A 7 -8.80 -21.98 -14.04
CA PHE A 7 -9.92 -22.53 -14.79
C PHE A 7 -10.65 -23.62 -14.00
N ALA A 8 -9.91 -24.57 -13.42
CA ALA A 8 -10.48 -25.62 -12.56
C ALA A 8 -11.14 -25.05 -11.29
N LEU A 9 -10.67 -23.90 -10.81
CA LEU A 9 -11.22 -23.18 -9.66
C LEU A 9 -12.34 -22.18 -10.04
N GLN A 10 -12.84 -22.20 -11.27
CA GLN A 10 -13.89 -21.30 -11.80
C GLN A 10 -13.57 -19.79 -11.69
N ASN A 11 -12.29 -19.44 -11.60
CA ASN A 11 -11.82 -18.05 -11.59
C ASN A 11 -11.51 -17.59 -13.02
N TRP A 12 -12.58 -17.37 -13.80
CA TRP A 12 -12.51 -17.15 -15.26
C TRP A 12 -11.61 -15.98 -15.67
N ASN A 13 -11.70 -14.82 -15.02
CA ASN A 13 -10.89 -13.65 -15.38
C ASN A 13 -9.39 -13.88 -15.16
N ARG A 14 -9.01 -14.47 -14.02
CA ARG A 14 -7.60 -14.80 -13.71
C ARG A 14 -7.09 -15.96 -14.56
N ALA A 15 -7.96 -16.89 -14.93
CA ALA A 15 -7.62 -17.96 -15.86
C ALA A 15 -7.30 -17.39 -17.25
N ILE A 16 -8.13 -16.47 -17.76
CA ILE A 16 -7.94 -15.80 -19.04
C ILE A 16 -6.64 -14.98 -19.03
N GLU A 17 -6.41 -14.15 -18.02
CA GLU A 17 -5.14 -13.41 -17.87
C GLU A 17 -3.93 -14.33 -17.81
N ALA A 18 -3.99 -15.38 -16.98
CA ALA A 18 -2.86 -16.30 -16.80
C ALA A 18 -2.65 -17.25 -18.00
N LEU A 19 -3.66 -17.49 -18.83
CA LEU A 19 -3.52 -18.25 -20.08
C LEU A 19 -3.01 -17.34 -21.21
N ASN A 20 -3.50 -16.09 -21.30
CA ASN A 20 -2.99 -15.09 -22.24
C ASN A 20 -1.52 -14.74 -21.98
N MET A 21 -1.10 -14.63 -20.71
CA MET A 21 0.31 -14.38 -20.35
C MET A 21 1.26 -15.53 -20.74
N VAL A 22 0.75 -16.75 -20.92
CA VAL A 22 1.57 -17.93 -21.23
C VAL A 22 1.60 -18.22 -22.74
N GLY A 23 0.94 -17.42 -23.59
CA GLY A 23 1.13 -17.38 -25.05
C GLY A 23 0.99 -18.72 -25.79
N THR A 24 0.36 -19.73 -25.19
CA THR A 24 0.39 -21.13 -25.67
C THR A 24 -0.98 -21.67 -26.07
N PHE A 25 -2.04 -20.89 -25.87
CA PHE A 25 -3.38 -21.27 -26.30
C PHE A 25 -3.95 -20.18 -27.21
N VAL A 26 -3.87 -20.43 -28.51
CA VAL A 26 -4.66 -19.73 -29.53
C VAL A 26 -5.81 -20.67 -29.86
N ASP A 27 -7.03 -20.22 -29.61
CA ASP A 27 -8.22 -20.94 -30.05
C ASP A 27 -8.24 -20.95 -31.59
N PRO A 28 -8.24 -22.13 -32.26
CA PRO A 28 -8.22 -22.20 -33.72
C PRO A 28 -9.41 -21.50 -34.39
N ASP A 29 -10.53 -21.36 -33.69
CA ASP A 29 -11.75 -20.71 -34.19
C ASP A 29 -11.82 -19.22 -33.82
N SER A 30 -10.81 -18.67 -33.13
CA SER A 30 -10.76 -17.26 -32.78
C SER A 30 -10.37 -16.41 -33.99
N PRO A 31 -11.04 -15.27 -34.25
CA PRO A 31 -10.65 -14.33 -35.30
C PRO A 31 -9.22 -13.78 -35.12
N THR A 32 -8.66 -13.85 -33.91
CA THR A 32 -7.26 -13.46 -33.64
C THR A 32 -6.22 -14.47 -34.13
N ALA A 33 -6.62 -15.70 -34.49
CA ALA A 33 -5.72 -16.72 -35.04
C ALA A 33 -5.30 -16.42 -36.49
N GLU A 34 -6.03 -15.53 -37.18
CA GLU A 34 -5.73 -15.10 -38.55
C GLU A 34 -4.61 -14.05 -38.63
N PHE A 35 -4.22 -13.47 -37.48
CA PHE A 35 -3.27 -12.36 -37.39
C PHE A 35 -1.99 -12.74 -36.65
N ALA A 36 -0.86 -12.22 -37.12
CA ALA A 36 0.45 -12.33 -36.50
C ALA A 36 1.02 -10.95 -36.19
N GLU A 37 1.49 -10.74 -34.97
CA GLU A 37 2.04 -9.44 -34.56
C GLU A 37 3.47 -9.25 -35.09
N ALA A 38 3.70 -8.16 -35.83
CA ALA A 38 5.02 -7.80 -36.32
C ALA A 38 6.01 -7.57 -35.16
N GLY A 39 7.27 -7.97 -35.36
CA GLY A 39 8.34 -7.81 -34.36
C GLY A 39 8.29 -8.82 -33.20
N ARG A 40 7.28 -9.69 -33.14
CA ARG A 40 7.22 -10.81 -32.18
C ARG A 40 7.63 -12.12 -32.85
N ARG A 41 8.11 -13.06 -32.04
CA ARG A 41 8.52 -14.37 -32.56
C ARG A 41 7.30 -15.09 -33.15
N PHE A 42 7.40 -15.50 -34.41
CA PHE A 42 6.36 -16.25 -35.10
C PHE A 42 6.49 -17.73 -34.78
N TYR A 43 5.40 -18.35 -34.34
CA TYR A 43 5.35 -19.76 -33.96
C TYR A 43 4.44 -20.52 -34.91
N VAL A 44 4.88 -21.71 -35.32
CA VAL A 44 4.09 -22.60 -36.17
C VAL A 44 3.86 -23.89 -35.41
N LYS A 45 2.59 -24.26 -35.22
CA LYS A 45 2.19 -25.55 -34.67
C LYS A 45 1.72 -26.45 -35.81
N ILE A 46 2.26 -27.66 -35.85
CA ILE A 46 1.90 -28.69 -36.83
C ILE A 46 1.32 -29.86 -36.06
N GLU A 47 0.14 -30.32 -36.50
CA GLU A 47 -0.51 -31.51 -35.98
C GLU A 47 -0.60 -32.55 -37.10
N ASP A 48 0.15 -33.64 -36.92
CA ASP A 48 0.28 -34.72 -37.89
C ASP A 48 0.66 -36.02 -37.15
N ASN A 49 -0.11 -37.08 -37.42
CA ASN A 49 0.05 -38.38 -36.78
C ASN A 49 1.37 -39.09 -37.14
N ASP A 50 2.05 -38.67 -38.21
CA ASP A 50 3.32 -39.23 -38.64
C ASP A 50 4.54 -38.65 -37.91
N ILE A 51 4.38 -37.50 -37.23
CA ILE A 51 5.45 -36.81 -36.51
C ILE A 51 6.24 -37.74 -35.57
N PRO A 52 5.63 -38.59 -34.72
CA PRO A 52 6.36 -39.51 -33.84
C PRO A 52 7.23 -40.52 -34.61
N ILE A 53 6.77 -40.96 -35.79
CA ILE A 53 7.48 -41.92 -36.63
C ILE A 53 8.66 -41.25 -37.34
N LEU A 54 8.46 -40.03 -37.83
CA LEU A 54 9.49 -39.22 -38.47
C LEU A 54 10.64 -38.91 -37.49
N VAL A 55 10.32 -38.53 -36.26
CA VAL A 55 11.31 -38.27 -35.21
C VAL A 55 12.07 -39.54 -34.84
N ARG A 56 11.38 -40.68 -34.67
CA ARG A 56 12.02 -41.97 -34.32
C ARG A 56 12.92 -42.53 -35.44
N THR A 57 12.65 -42.16 -36.69
CA THR A 57 13.49 -42.52 -37.85
C THR A 57 14.63 -41.52 -38.10
N GLY A 58 14.81 -40.52 -37.23
CA GLY A 58 15.88 -39.54 -37.29
C GLY A 58 15.69 -38.47 -38.38
N ARG A 59 14.48 -38.34 -38.94
CA ARG A 59 14.18 -37.29 -39.91
C ARG A 59 13.82 -36.01 -39.20
N LYS A 60 14.40 -34.90 -39.66
CA LYS A 60 14.04 -33.56 -39.19
C LYS A 60 12.75 -33.10 -39.86
N ILE A 61 11.89 -32.45 -39.08
CA ILE A 61 10.67 -31.81 -39.59
C ILE A 61 11.06 -30.38 -39.94
N VAL A 62 10.96 -30.03 -41.21
CA VAL A 62 11.31 -28.69 -41.71
C VAL A 62 10.12 -28.10 -42.42
N ILE A 63 9.76 -26.88 -42.05
CA ILE A 63 8.78 -26.06 -42.76
C ILE A 63 9.49 -24.93 -43.48
N GLU A 64 8.87 -24.48 -44.56
CA GLU A 64 9.31 -23.30 -45.28
C GLU A 64 8.32 -22.17 -45.01
N VAL A 65 8.83 -21.03 -44.56
CA VAL A 65 8.05 -19.84 -44.25
C VAL A 65 8.44 -18.77 -45.26
N ARG A 66 7.44 -18.14 -45.90
CA ARG A 66 7.67 -17.13 -46.95
C ARG A 66 6.79 -15.92 -46.72
N THR A 67 7.30 -14.73 -47.04
CA THR A 67 6.50 -13.50 -47.09
C THR A 67 6.19 -13.13 -48.55
N ASN A 68 5.08 -12.43 -48.76
CA ASN A 68 4.76 -11.81 -50.05
C ASN A 68 5.81 -10.74 -50.46
N SER A 69 6.46 -10.10 -49.49
CA SER A 69 7.62 -9.21 -49.69
C SER A 69 8.89 -9.89 -50.20
N GLY A 70 8.90 -11.23 -50.28
CA GLY A 70 9.92 -12.01 -50.96
C GLY A 70 10.94 -12.67 -50.03
N ASP A 71 10.78 -12.55 -48.72
CA ASP A 71 11.63 -13.23 -47.76
C ASP A 71 11.26 -14.71 -47.62
N ARG A 72 12.25 -15.57 -47.37
CA ARG A 72 12.06 -17.02 -47.32
C ARG A 72 13.03 -17.69 -46.36
N GLU A 73 12.47 -18.44 -45.43
CA GLU A 73 13.22 -19.09 -44.35
C GLU A 73 12.79 -20.54 -44.13
N ASN A 74 13.75 -21.39 -43.78
CA ASN A 74 13.50 -22.78 -43.40
C ASN A 74 13.58 -22.91 -41.88
N VAL A 75 12.50 -23.40 -41.27
CA VAL A 75 12.40 -23.55 -39.82
C VAL A 75 12.40 -25.04 -39.47
N GLU A 76 13.34 -25.45 -38.63
CA GLU A 76 13.34 -26.79 -38.04
C GLU A 76 12.32 -26.84 -36.89
N CYS A 77 11.38 -27.77 -36.95
CA CYS A 77 10.36 -27.99 -35.93
C CYS A 77 10.77 -29.09 -34.95
N VAL A 78 10.42 -28.92 -33.68
CA VAL A 78 10.71 -29.86 -32.60
C VAL A 78 9.40 -30.45 -32.07
N GLN A 79 9.39 -31.75 -31.77
CA GLN A 79 8.24 -32.42 -31.17
C GLN A 79 7.99 -31.86 -29.75
N ILE A 80 6.74 -31.53 -29.43
CA ILE A 80 6.39 -30.90 -28.14
C ILE A 80 6.57 -31.89 -26.97
N THR A 81 6.22 -33.15 -27.18
CA THR A 81 6.33 -34.22 -26.18
C THR A 81 6.59 -35.54 -26.89
N GLU A 82 7.41 -36.40 -26.30
CA GLU A 82 7.75 -37.70 -26.86
C GLU A 82 6.48 -38.52 -27.16
N GLY A 83 6.32 -38.94 -28.42
CA GLY A 83 5.16 -39.72 -28.89
C GLY A 83 3.91 -38.90 -29.27
N ALA A 84 3.89 -37.57 -29.05
CA ALA A 84 2.75 -36.73 -29.42
C ALA A 84 2.72 -36.44 -30.94
N PRO A 85 1.55 -36.38 -31.58
CA PRO A 85 1.39 -36.05 -33.01
C PRO A 85 1.54 -34.54 -33.29
N MET A 86 2.38 -33.85 -32.52
CA MET A 86 2.50 -32.39 -32.56
C MET A 86 3.95 -31.93 -32.56
N ALA A 87 4.27 -31.01 -33.45
CA ALA A 87 5.56 -30.33 -33.54
C ALA A 87 5.39 -28.81 -33.54
N ILE A 88 6.40 -28.09 -33.04
CA ILE A 88 6.45 -26.64 -33.00
C ILE A 88 7.72 -26.11 -33.65
N GLY A 89 7.58 -25.14 -34.55
CA GLY A 89 8.67 -24.33 -35.10
C GLY A 89 8.57 -22.90 -34.58
N SER A 90 9.70 -22.19 -34.54
CA SER A 90 9.71 -20.76 -34.21
C SER A 90 10.75 -20.00 -35.03
N ILE A 91 10.41 -18.80 -35.45
CA ILE A 91 11.30 -17.89 -36.18
C ILE A 91 11.16 -16.47 -35.65
N PRO A 92 12.27 -15.75 -35.37
CA PRO A 92 12.19 -14.32 -35.04
C PRO A 92 11.74 -13.53 -36.27
N THR A 93 10.94 -12.49 -36.07
CA THR A 93 10.55 -11.57 -37.14
C THR A 93 11.14 -10.18 -36.88
N GLU A 94 11.50 -9.45 -37.92
CA GLU A 94 12.03 -8.08 -37.82
C GLU A 94 11.42 -7.20 -38.92
N ALA A 95 11.22 -5.91 -38.67
CA ALA A 95 10.82 -4.99 -39.73
C ALA A 95 12.02 -4.69 -40.64
N GLY A 96 11.86 -4.81 -41.96
CA GLY A 96 12.95 -4.48 -42.87
C GLY A 96 12.86 -5.06 -44.28
N VAL A 97 13.97 -4.96 -45.01
CA VAL A 97 14.10 -5.55 -46.35
C VAL A 97 14.33 -7.06 -46.25
N ALA A 98 13.61 -7.83 -47.06
CA ALA A 98 13.76 -9.28 -47.20
C ALA A 98 15.21 -9.73 -47.46
N LYS A 99 15.71 -10.66 -46.63
CA LYS A 99 17.03 -11.28 -46.73
C LYS A 99 16.92 -12.81 -46.59
N PRO A 100 16.58 -13.50 -47.69
CA PRO A 100 16.37 -14.95 -47.64
C PRO A 100 17.60 -15.72 -47.16
N GLY A 101 17.39 -16.56 -46.14
CA GLY A 101 18.36 -17.51 -45.60
C GLY A 101 19.16 -17.03 -44.38
N ASP A 102 18.77 -15.95 -43.72
CA ASP A 102 19.43 -15.41 -42.51
C ASP A 102 18.79 -15.89 -41.19
N LYS A 103 17.73 -16.70 -41.26
CA LYS A 103 16.94 -17.26 -40.14
C LYS A 103 16.11 -16.22 -39.37
N ILE A 104 15.94 -15.02 -39.91
CA ILE A 104 15.07 -13.97 -39.39
C ILE A 104 14.08 -13.63 -40.49
N LEU A 105 12.78 -13.67 -40.18
CA LEU A 105 11.76 -13.33 -41.17
C LEU A 105 11.57 -11.81 -41.21
N GLN A 106 12.02 -11.15 -42.28
CA GLN A 106 11.78 -9.71 -42.45
C GLN A 106 10.38 -9.42 -42.99
N LEU A 107 9.70 -8.49 -42.31
CA LEU A 107 8.31 -8.11 -42.57
C LEU A 107 8.21 -6.62 -42.94
N LYS A 108 7.18 -6.29 -43.71
CA LYS A 108 6.73 -4.92 -44.04
C LYS A 108 5.24 -4.76 -43.74
N GLY A 109 4.74 -3.52 -43.78
CA GLY A 109 3.33 -3.24 -43.58
C GLY A 109 2.44 -3.96 -44.59
N GLY A 110 1.45 -4.69 -44.10
CA GLY A 110 0.53 -5.47 -44.92
C GLY A 110 1.12 -6.77 -45.50
N ASP A 111 2.24 -7.26 -44.96
CA ASP A 111 2.80 -8.55 -45.35
C ASP A 111 1.89 -9.72 -44.94
N GLU A 112 1.95 -10.79 -45.73
CA GLU A 112 1.31 -12.07 -45.42
C GLU A 112 2.39 -13.14 -45.30
N ILE A 113 2.34 -13.90 -44.19
CA ILE A 113 3.24 -15.02 -43.94
C ILE A 113 2.55 -16.29 -44.43
N THR A 114 3.14 -16.94 -45.43
CA THR A 114 2.71 -18.25 -45.93
C THR A 114 3.64 -19.33 -45.39
N VAL A 115 3.08 -20.25 -44.63
CA VAL A 115 3.77 -21.44 -44.11
C VAL A 115 3.46 -22.63 -44.98
N LYS A 116 4.50 -23.31 -45.44
CA LYS A 116 4.41 -24.50 -46.27
C LYS A 116 4.95 -25.71 -45.50
N TYR A 117 4.08 -26.68 -45.28
CA TYR A 117 4.39 -28.00 -44.73
C TYR A 117 4.21 -29.07 -45.81
N THR A 118 5.13 -30.02 -45.91
CA THR A 118 4.98 -31.17 -46.81
C THR A 118 4.71 -32.41 -45.98
N ASP A 119 3.47 -32.89 -46.05
CA ASP A 119 3.00 -34.11 -45.40
C ASP A 119 3.51 -35.32 -46.19
N PHE A 120 4.32 -36.15 -45.54
CA PHE A 120 4.94 -37.29 -46.21
C PHE A 120 3.97 -38.43 -46.51
N ASN A 121 2.87 -38.57 -45.74
CA ASN A 121 1.95 -39.69 -45.83
C ASN A 121 0.56 -39.29 -45.32
N THR A 122 -0.39 -39.11 -46.24
CA THR A 122 -1.79 -38.88 -45.86
C THR A 122 -2.50 -40.19 -45.49
N ASP A 123 -3.60 -40.10 -44.72
CA ASP A 123 -4.49 -41.23 -44.36
C ASP A 123 -5.01 -41.99 -45.60
N ASP A 124 -5.15 -41.27 -46.73
CA ASP A 124 -5.53 -41.81 -48.04
C ASP A 124 -4.39 -42.53 -48.80
N GLY A 125 -3.18 -42.60 -48.21
CA GLY A 125 -2.01 -43.27 -48.80
C GLY A 125 -1.30 -42.49 -49.91
N VAL A 126 -1.60 -41.19 -50.06
CA VAL A 126 -0.92 -40.30 -51.00
C VAL A 126 0.25 -39.62 -50.28
N GLY A 127 1.46 -39.78 -50.82
CA GLY A 127 2.66 -39.20 -50.23
C GLY A 127 3.01 -37.81 -50.76
N ASN A 128 3.70 -37.01 -49.93
CA ASN A 128 4.19 -35.66 -50.23
C ASN A 128 3.10 -34.63 -50.59
N VAL A 129 2.01 -34.61 -49.82
CA VAL A 129 0.97 -33.60 -49.98
C VAL A 129 1.42 -32.29 -49.35
N VAL A 130 1.44 -31.22 -50.15
CA VAL A 130 1.77 -29.89 -49.66
C VAL A 130 0.54 -29.27 -48.99
N ARG A 131 0.71 -28.80 -47.75
CA ARG A 131 -0.27 -27.99 -47.03
C ARG A 131 0.31 -26.60 -46.83
N GLU A 132 -0.45 -25.59 -47.23
CA GLU A 132 -0.09 -24.18 -47.08
C GLU A 132 -1.13 -23.49 -46.19
N HIS A 133 -0.65 -22.63 -45.30
CA HIS A 133 -1.49 -21.78 -44.46
C HIS A 133 -0.95 -20.36 -44.52
N THR A 134 -1.83 -19.38 -44.68
CA THR A 134 -1.46 -17.97 -44.82
C THR A 134 -2.05 -17.18 -43.66
N THR A 135 -1.21 -16.39 -43.01
CA THR A 135 -1.55 -15.55 -41.86
C THR A 135 -1.17 -14.11 -42.18
N LYS A 136 -2.05 -13.15 -41.87
CA LYS A 136 -1.78 -11.73 -42.10
C LYS A 136 -0.92 -11.17 -40.99
N VAL A 137 0.06 -10.35 -41.34
CA VAL A 137 0.84 -9.59 -40.35
C VAL A 137 0.08 -8.31 -40.01
N VAL A 138 0.01 -8.00 -38.72
CA VAL A 138 -0.56 -6.76 -38.19
C VAL A 138 0.39 -6.17 -37.15
N SER A 139 0.33 -4.85 -36.97
CA SER A 139 1.12 -4.13 -35.97
C SER A 139 0.19 -3.39 -35.03
N SER A 140 0.17 -3.78 -33.75
CA SER A 140 -0.57 -3.00 -32.76
C SER A 140 0.21 -1.71 -32.47
N ALA A 141 -0.35 -0.57 -32.83
CA ALA A 141 0.38 0.68 -32.75
C ALA A 141 0.72 1.06 -31.30
N THR A 142 1.86 1.74 -31.10
CA THR A 142 2.23 2.32 -29.80
C THR A 142 2.76 3.73 -29.97
N ILE A 143 2.29 4.66 -29.15
CA ILE A 143 2.71 6.07 -29.20
C ILE A 143 3.27 6.52 -27.86
N ARG A 144 4.36 7.30 -27.88
CA ARG A 144 5.07 7.76 -26.67
C ARG A 144 5.68 9.13 -26.87
N PHE A 145 5.82 9.88 -25.77
CA PHE A 145 6.68 11.05 -25.71
C PHE A 145 8.11 10.63 -25.39
N THR A 146 9.08 11.17 -26.12
CA THR A 146 10.49 10.79 -26.03
C THR A 146 11.39 12.01 -25.82
N LEU A 147 12.64 11.77 -25.47
CA LEU A 147 13.70 12.76 -25.61
C LEU A 147 14.04 12.96 -27.11
N ALA A 148 14.96 13.88 -27.39
CA ALA A 148 15.40 14.22 -28.75
C ALA A 148 16.05 13.04 -29.50
N ASP A 149 16.42 11.96 -28.81
CA ASP A 149 16.95 10.73 -29.41
C ASP A 149 15.86 9.78 -29.93
N PHE A 150 14.58 10.03 -29.64
CA PHE A 150 13.44 9.16 -29.97
C PHE A 150 13.56 7.74 -29.39
N GLU A 151 14.36 7.53 -28.35
CA GLU A 151 14.54 6.23 -27.69
C GLU A 151 14.08 6.29 -26.24
N ALA A 152 14.57 7.27 -25.49
CA ALA A 152 14.26 7.40 -24.07
C ALA A 152 12.91 8.09 -23.85
N PRO A 153 12.07 7.64 -22.89
CA PRO A 153 10.81 8.30 -22.57
C PRO A 153 11.06 9.69 -21.97
N ALA A 154 10.27 10.68 -22.38
CA ALA A 154 10.33 12.02 -21.80
C ALA A 154 9.64 12.05 -20.43
N PRO A 155 10.28 12.56 -19.36
CA PRO A 155 9.69 12.62 -18.03
C PRO A 155 8.64 13.73 -17.89
N ALA A 156 8.83 14.84 -18.61
CA ALA A 156 7.94 15.99 -18.62
C ALA A 156 8.18 16.81 -19.90
N ALA A 157 7.20 17.63 -20.28
CA ALA A 157 7.34 18.63 -21.33
C ALA A 157 7.76 19.97 -20.70
N TYR A 158 8.78 20.64 -21.24
CA TYR A 158 9.29 21.90 -20.70
C TYR A 158 8.89 23.07 -21.59
N LEU A 159 8.29 24.11 -20.99
CA LEU A 159 7.89 25.32 -21.71
C LEU A 159 9.06 25.92 -22.50
N GLY A 160 8.82 26.27 -23.76
CA GLY A 160 9.82 26.84 -24.68
C GLY A 160 10.77 25.82 -25.32
N GLN A 161 10.59 24.52 -25.07
CA GLN A 161 11.37 23.45 -25.71
C GLN A 161 10.51 22.62 -26.66
N PRO A 162 11.10 22.02 -27.71
CA PRO A 162 10.39 21.07 -28.55
C PRO A 162 10.04 19.80 -27.77
N VAL A 163 8.83 19.31 -27.97
CA VAL A 163 8.35 18.01 -27.48
C VAL A 163 8.46 17.00 -28.61
N TYR A 164 9.05 15.85 -28.33
CA TYR A 164 9.28 14.79 -29.31
C TYR A 164 8.29 13.64 -29.10
N VAL A 165 7.75 13.12 -30.20
CA VAL A 165 6.79 12.01 -30.22
C VAL A 165 7.32 10.92 -31.13
N SER A 166 7.21 9.68 -30.67
CA SER A 166 7.47 8.50 -31.48
C SER A 166 6.23 7.60 -31.50
N LEU A 167 5.80 7.25 -32.72
CA LEU A 167 4.76 6.29 -33.02
C LEU A 167 5.42 5.07 -33.67
N HIS A 168 5.10 3.88 -33.20
CA HIS A 168 5.49 2.63 -33.83
C HIS A 168 4.25 1.95 -34.36
N ASP A 169 4.15 1.84 -35.69
CA ASP A 169 3.06 1.18 -36.41
C ASP A 169 3.55 0.71 -37.78
N LEU A 170 3.83 -0.59 -37.92
CA LEU A 170 4.32 -1.15 -39.17
C LEU A 170 3.24 -1.15 -40.28
N ASP A 171 1.95 -1.10 -39.96
CA ASP A 171 0.88 -1.24 -40.97
C ASP A 171 0.77 0.00 -41.89
N LEU A 172 1.40 1.11 -41.47
CA LEU A 172 1.53 2.32 -42.25
C LEU A 172 2.69 2.28 -43.26
N ASP A 173 3.66 1.40 -43.09
CA ASP A 173 4.82 1.24 -43.97
C ASP A 173 4.43 0.46 -45.24
N LYS A 174 4.05 1.20 -46.29
CA LYS A 174 3.52 0.64 -47.55
C LYS A 174 4.49 0.82 -48.71
N GLY A 175 5.47 1.72 -48.57
CA GLY A 175 6.37 2.12 -49.65
C GLY A 175 7.86 1.98 -49.28
N PRO A 176 8.76 1.99 -50.28
CA PRO A 176 10.21 2.01 -50.02
C PRO A 176 10.75 3.40 -49.60
N ALA A 177 9.89 4.43 -49.61
CA ALA A 177 10.21 5.77 -49.17
C ALA A 177 9.59 6.00 -47.80
N ALA A 178 10.16 6.92 -47.01
CA ALA A 178 9.62 7.25 -45.69
C ALA A 178 8.15 7.71 -45.82
N ASP A 179 7.26 6.95 -45.19
CA ASP A 179 5.84 7.27 -45.11
C ASP A 179 5.59 8.36 -44.05
N THR A 180 4.42 9.01 -44.09
CA THR A 180 4.04 10.07 -43.15
C THR A 180 2.66 9.83 -42.54
N VAL A 181 2.48 10.29 -41.30
CA VAL A 181 1.23 10.11 -40.54
C VAL A 181 0.93 11.35 -39.71
N SER A 182 -0.34 11.74 -39.64
CA SER A 182 -0.77 12.88 -38.85
C SER A 182 -1.41 12.43 -37.53
N VAL A 183 -0.92 12.98 -36.41
CA VAL A 183 -1.46 12.74 -35.06
C VAL A 183 -2.08 14.01 -34.50
N ARG A 184 -3.12 13.86 -33.69
CA ARG A 184 -3.80 14.98 -33.03
C ARG A 184 -3.22 15.17 -31.63
N VAL A 185 -2.77 16.38 -31.31
CA VAL A 185 -2.22 16.72 -29.99
C VAL A 185 -3.10 17.77 -29.34
N ILE A 186 -3.45 17.59 -28.06
CA ILE A 186 -4.19 18.60 -27.29
C ILE A 186 -3.43 18.95 -26.01
N ALA A 187 -3.58 20.19 -25.55
CA ALA A 187 -3.28 20.61 -24.19
C ALA A 187 -4.60 20.77 -23.43
N ARG A 188 -4.70 20.22 -22.22
CA ARG A 188 -5.87 20.37 -21.35
C ARG A 188 -5.48 20.68 -19.92
N TYR A 189 -6.34 21.42 -19.23
CA TYR A 189 -6.16 21.80 -17.83
C TYR A 189 -7.34 21.32 -16.99
N LYS A 190 -7.10 21.11 -15.70
CA LYS A 190 -8.14 20.73 -14.74
C LYS A 190 -8.91 21.99 -14.34
N LYS A 191 -10.24 21.99 -14.53
CA LYS A 191 -11.08 23.11 -14.08
C LYS A 191 -11.26 23.02 -12.57
N GLU A 192 -10.90 24.07 -11.85
CA GLU A 192 -11.25 24.20 -10.43
C GLU A 192 -12.75 24.49 -10.32
N GLU A 193 -13.47 23.75 -9.49
CA GLU A 193 -14.88 24.04 -9.21
C GLU A 193 -15.00 25.35 -8.45
N ASP A 194 -15.92 26.20 -8.90
CA ASP A 194 -16.22 27.49 -8.27
C ASP A 194 -16.78 27.22 -6.86
N PRO A 195 -16.12 27.65 -5.78
CA PRO A 195 -16.52 27.32 -4.41
C PRO A 195 -17.90 27.89 -4.02
N ASP A 196 -18.44 28.82 -4.82
CA ASP A 196 -19.76 29.43 -4.61
C ASP A 196 -20.93 28.57 -5.13
N ASN A 197 -20.67 27.45 -5.81
CA ASN A 197 -21.73 26.57 -6.33
C ASN A 197 -21.93 25.27 -5.52
N LEU A 198 -21.31 25.14 -4.34
CA LEU A 198 -21.61 24.05 -3.42
C LEU A 198 -22.99 24.28 -2.76
N GLY A 199 -24.01 23.63 -3.30
CA GLY A 199 -25.30 23.45 -2.61
C GLY A 199 -25.14 22.71 -1.27
N PRO A 200 -26.18 22.74 -0.40
CA PRO A 200 -26.11 22.13 0.92
C PRO A 200 -25.71 20.65 0.84
N LEU A 201 -24.61 20.28 1.52
CA LEU A 201 -24.10 18.92 1.61
C LEU A 201 -25.21 17.92 2.02
N ASP A 202 -25.63 17.08 1.08
CA ASP A 202 -26.39 15.86 1.39
C ASP A 202 -25.41 14.72 1.73
N LEU A 203 -25.45 14.28 2.98
CA LEU A 203 -24.56 13.31 3.64
C LEU A 203 -24.69 11.85 3.15
N MET A 204 -25.17 11.62 1.92
CA MET A 204 -25.51 10.27 1.41
C MET A 204 -24.84 9.84 0.10
N ASP A 205 -23.98 10.65 -0.52
CA ASP A 205 -23.49 10.38 -1.89
C ASP A 205 -21.96 10.11 -2.02
N PHE A 206 -21.36 9.43 -1.04
CA PHE A 206 -19.94 9.01 -1.06
C PHE A 206 -19.60 7.92 -2.11
N ALA A 207 -20.48 7.65 -3.08
CA ALA A 207 -20.36 6.53 -4.02
C ALA A 207 -20.39 6.92 -5.50
N SER A 208 -20.50 8.20 -5.86
CA SER A 208 -20.21 8.67 -7.22
C SER A 208 -18.76 9.12 -7.31
N VAL A 209 -17.99 8.48 -8.18
CA VAL A 209 -16.66 8.94 -8.58
C VAL A 209 -16.85 10.31 -9.23
N GLU A 210 -16.40 11.38 -8.58
CA GLU A 210 -16.29 12.70 -9.20
C GLU A 210 -15.29 12.57 -10.36
N GLU A 211 -15.78 12.61 -11.60
CA GLU A 211 -14.93 12.67 -12.78
C GLU A 211 -14.36 14.08 -12.87
N ASP A 212 -13.05 14.21 -12.65
CA ASP A 212 -12.30 15.45 -12.86
C ASP A 212 -12.67 16.08 -14.22
N GLN A 213 -13.27 17.28 -14.20
CA GLN A 213 -13.64 17.99 -15.43
C GLN A 213 -12.38 18.67 -16.02
N TYR A 214 -12.00 18.24 -17.22
CA TYR A 214 -10.90 18.84 -17.99
C TYR A 214 -11.43 19.70 -19.13
N GLU A 215 -10.83 20.87 -19.33
CA GLU A 215 -11.09 21.72 -20.49
C GLU A 215 -9.88 21.74 -21.44
N ILE A 216 -10.15 21.71 -22.74
CA ILE A 216 -9.11 21.80 -23.78
C ILE A 216 -8.68 23.26 -23.89
N ARG A 217 -7.38 23.49 -23.76
CA ARG A 217 -6.74 24.81 -23.90
C ARG A 217 -6.37 25.08 -25.34
N ASP A 218 -5.74 24.10 -25.97
CA ASP A 218 -5.25 24.19 -27.34
C ASP A 218 -5.18 22.81 -28.00
N GLN A 219 -5.17 22.78 -29.33
CA GLN A 219 -5.09 21.59 -30.15
C GLN A 219 -4.32 21.88 -31.43
N ILE A 220 -3.37 21.01 -31.76
CA ILE A 220 -2.60 21.05 -33.02
C ILE A 220 -2.60 19.69 -33.72
N GLN A 221 -2.24 19.67 -34.99
CA GLN A 221 -2.02 18.45 -35.78
C GLN A 221 -0.54 18.33 -36.15
N VAL A 222 0.11 17.24 -35.75
CA VAL A 222 1.55 17.03 -35.96
C VAL A 222 1.76 15.94 -37.00
N VAL A 223 2.60 16.20 -38.00
CA VAL A 223 3.00 15.21 -38.99
C VAL A 223 4.27 14.49 -38.51
N LEU A 224 4.19 13.19 -38.35
CA LEU A 224 5.31 12.30 -38.06
C LEU A 224 5.82 11.68 -39.36
N ASN A 225 7.14 11.57 -39.48
CA ASN A 225 7.80 10.97 -40.63
C ASN A 225 8.51 9.70 -40.20
N GLU A 226 8.51 8.67 -41.05
CA GLU A 226 9.23 7.44 -40.77
C GLU A 226 10.75 7.68 -40.66
N ASP A 227 11.35 7.14 -39.59
CA ASP A 227 12.78 7.26 -39.29
C ASP A 227 13.58 6.14 -39.94
N GLY A 228 14.62 6.50 -40.70
CA GLY A 228 15.54 5.53 -41.30
C GLY A 228 16.19 6.01 -42.60
N LYS A 229 17.03 5.14 -43.18
CA LYS A 229 17.67 5.36 -44.49
C LYS A 229 16.96 4.53 -45.54
N ALA A 230 16.68 5.13 -46.70
CA ALA A 230 16.02 4.44 -47.80
C ALA A 230 16.78 3.16 -48.24
N PRO A 231 16.09 2.03 -48.50
CA PRO A 231 14.64 1.84 -48.32
C PRO A 231 14.25 1.77 -46.84
N VAL A 232 13.30 2.63 -46.44
CA VAL A 232 12.84 2.76 -45.04
C VAL A 232 11.73 1.75 -44.85
N HIS A 233 11.89 0.87 -43.87
CA HIS A 233 10.89 -0.13 -43.47
C HIS A 233 10.99 -0.39 -41.96
N THR A 234 10.99 0.68 -41.18
CA THR A 234 11.21 0.59 -39.73
C THR A 234 9.88 0.56 -38.97
N GLY A 235 8.81 1.07 -39.58
CA GLY A 235 7.52 1.26 -38.92
C GLY A 235 7.60 2.23 -37.74
N LYS A 236 8.68 3.01 -37.62
CA LYS A 236 8.90 3.98 -36.53
C LYS A 236 8.77 5.38 -37.10
N PHE A 237 7.68 6.06 -36.76
CA PHE A 237 7.39 7.43 -37.14
C PHE A 237 7.78 8.38 -36.02
N VAL A 238 8.53 9.42 -36.35
CA VAL A 238 9.04 10.41 -35.39
C VAL A 238 8.68 11.81 -35.82
N GLY A 239 8.47 12.68 -34.85
CA GLY A 239 8.19 14.10 -35.09
C GLY A 239 8.31 14.93 -33.82
N SER A 240 8.27 16.24 -33.99
CA SER A 240 8.38 17.19 -32.88
C SER A 240 7.51 18.41 -33.12
N PHE A 241 7.01 19.00 -32.05
CA PHE A 241 6.26 20.25 -32.06
C PHE A 241 6.75 21.17 -30.93
N MET A 242 6.53 22.48 -31.08
CA MET A 242 6.93 23.45 -30.07
C MET A 242 5.82 23.67 -29.05
N ILE A 243 6.20 23.92 -27.80
CA ILE A 243 5.26 24.34 -26.74
C ILE A 243 5.60 25.73 -26.21
N GLU A 244 4.60 26.59 -26.10
CA GLU A 244 4.76 27.97 -25.63
C GLU A 244 3.77 28.32 -24.51
N PRO A 245 4.13 29.24 -23.60
CA PRO A 245 3.22 29.67 -22.54
C PRO A 245 2.03 30.44 -23.11
N VAL A 246 0.82 30.16 -22.61
CA VAL A 246 -0.38 30.92 -22.99
C VAL A 246 -0.23 32.40 -22.62
N ILE A 247 -0.49 33.28 -23.58
CA ILE A 247 -0.54 34.73 -23.37
C ILE A 247 -1.99 35.15 -23.08
N VAL A 248 -2.22 35.68 -21.87
CA VAL A 248 -3.54 36.13 -21.43
C VAL A 248 -4.10 37.20 -22.38
N GLY A 249 -5.27 36.90 -22.98
CA GLY A 249 -6.01 37.83 -23.85
C GLY A 249 -5.77 37.66 -25.36
N VAL A 250 -4.92 36.70 -25.77
CA VAL A 250 -4.75 36.32 -27.18
C VAL A 250 -5.50 35.01 -27.43
N PRO A 251 -6.39 34.92 -28.43
CA PRO A 251 -7.02 33.66 -28.80
C PRO A 251 -5.97 32.70 -29.35
N VAL A 252 -6.00 31.45 -28.90
CA VAL A 252 -5.07 30.42 -29.35
C VAL A 252 -5.40 29.97 -30.78
N ASP A 253 -4.38 29.82 -31.63
CA ASP A 253 -4.54 29.37 -33.01
C ASP A 253 -4.39 27.85 -33.09
N GLN A 254 -5.47 27.16 -33.45
CA GLN A 254 -5.49 25.69 -33.51
C GLN A 254 -4.92 25.13 -34.82
N PHE A 255 -4.47 26.00 -35.73
CA PHE A 255 -3.92 25.63 -37.03
C PHE A 255 -2.43 25.97 -37.16
N ASP A 256 -1.77 26.35 -36.07
CA ASP A 256 -0.33 26.53 -36.04
C ASP A 256 0.41 25.25 -35.62
N ASP A 257 1.75 25.31 -35.66
CA ASP A 257 2.63 24.21 -35.25
C ASP A 257 3.08 24.36 -33.78
N VAL A 258 2.45 25.24 -32.99
CA VAL A 258 2.89 25.64 -31.65
C VAL A 258 1.77 25.43 -30.63
N LEU A 259 1.91 24.40 -29.81
CA LEU A 259 0.91 24.09 -28.80
C LEU A 259 1.06 25.04 -27.59
N SER A 260 0.03 25.85 -27.34
CA SER A 260 -0.01 26.77 -26.22
C SER A 260 -0.47 26.06 -24.94
N CYS A 261 0.39 26.03 -23.93
CA CYS A 261 0.13 25.35 -22.65
C CYS A 261 0.63 26.17 -21.44
N ASP A 262 0.13 25.86 -20.25
CA ASP A 262 0.54 26.44 -18.98
C ASP A 262 1.13 25.38 -18.04
N LEU A 263 1.70 25.81 -16.92
CA LEU A 263 2.24 24.92 -15.89
C LEU A 263 1.18 23.94 -15.39
N ASN A 264 1.55 22.67 -15.26
CA ASN A 264 0.69 21.56 -14.83
C ASN A 264 -0.42 21.17 -15.83
N ASP A 265 -0.44 21.74 -17.03
CA ASP A 265 -1.30 21.23 -18.10
C ASP A 265 -0.89 19.80 -18.51
N GLN A 266 -1.86 19.05 -19.03
CA GLN A 266 -1.63 17.73 -19.62
C GLN A 266 -1.63 17.84 -21.14
N ILE A 267 -0.53 17.44 -21.76
CA ILE A 267 -0.45 17.25 -23.21
C ILE A 267 -0.80 15.81 -23.53
N ILE A 268 -1.72 15.62 -24.47
CA ILE A 268 -2.19 14.30 -24.90
C ILE A 268 -2.08 14.20 -26.41
N VAL A 269 -1.40 13.16 -26.90
CA VAL A 269 -1.40 12.79 -28.31
C VAL A 269 -2.40 11.66 -28.53
N PHE A 270 -3.19 11.76 -29.59
CA PHE A 270 -4.17 10.78 -30.04
C PHE A 270 -3.78 10.24 -31.41
N TYR A 271 -3.84 8.92 -31.54
CA TYR A 271 -3.68 8.18 -32.78
C TYR A 271 -4.78 7.13 -32.90
N GLU A 272 -5.34 6.97 -34.10
CA GLU A 272 -6.36 5.96 -34.39
C GLU A 272 -5.72 4.83 -35.18
N ASP A 273 -5.64 3.66 -34.54
CA ASP A 273 -5.13 2.43 -35.13
C ASP A 273 -6.30 1.63 -35.72
N ASN A 274 -6.29 1.46 -37.04
CA ASN A 274 -7.35 0.78 -37.77
C ASN A 274 -7.16 -0.74 -37.86
N LEU A 275 -5.95 -1.25 -37.59
CA LEU A 275 -5.61 -2.64 -37.77
C LEU A 275 -4.69 -3.11 -36.65
N HIS A 276 -5.18 -4.02 -35.80
CA HIS A 276 -4.39 -4.51 -34.67
C HIS A 276 -4.67 -5.98 -34.39
N MET A 277 -3.94 -6.58 -33.44
CA MET A 277 -4.09 -8.01 -33.06
C MET A 277 -5.49 -8.43 -32.60
N GLY A 278 -6.36 -7.47 -32.32
CA GLY A 278 -7.74 -7.69 -31.86
C GLY A 278 -8.77 -7.65 -32.99
N GLY A 279 -8.34 -7.40 -34.22
CA GLY A 279 -9.18 -7.27 -35.40
C GLY A 279 -9.01 -5.93 -36.12
N ASP A 280 -9.98 -5.66 -36.97
CA ASP A 280 -10.11 -4.54 -37.91
C ASP A 280 -11.05 -3.44 -37.39
N VAL A 281 -11.25 -3.36 -36.07
CA VAL A 281 -12.05 -2.32 -35.42
C VAL A 281 -11.13 -1.16 -35.03
N PRO A 282 -11.42 0.09 -35.44
CA PRO A 282 -10.58 1.23 -35.07
C PRO A 282 -10.45 1.39 -33.55
N ARG A 283 -9.21 1.59 -33.08
CA ARG A 283 -8.86 1.77 -31.69
C ARG A 283 -8.09 3.07 -31.49
N GLU A 284 -8.56 3.90 -30.57
CA GLU A 284 -7.83 5.11 -30.17
C GLU A 284 -6.72 4.76 -29.16
N ILE A 285 -5.50 5.24 -29.46
CA ILE A 285 -4.31 5.11 -28.63
C ILE A 285 -3.89 6.50 -28.19
N THR A 286 -3.63 6.65 -26.89
CA THR A 286 -3.26 7.94 -26.30
C THR A 286 -1.97 7.85 -25.50
N ALA A 287 -1.10 8.86 -25.64
CA ALA A 287 0.03 9.10 -24.74
C ALA A 287 -0.18 10.42 -24.01
N ARG A 288 0.30 10.52 -22.76
CA ARG A 288 0.13 11.70 -21.90
C ARG A 288 1.47 12.13 -21.31
N ILE A 289 1.68 13.44 -21.23
CA ILE A 289 2.84 14.06 -20.55
C ILE A 289 2.40 15.35 -19.85
N GLU A 290 3.00 15.65 -18.71
CA GLU A 290 2.71 16.87 -17.95
C GLU A 290 3.69 17.99 -18.30
N VAL A 291 3.18 19.22 -18.32
CA VAL A 291 3.98 20.43 -18.57
C VAL A 291 4.65 20.88 -17.26
N ALA A 292 5.97 20.77 -17.22
CA ALA A 292 6.81 21.27 -16.15
C ALA A 292 7.38 22.65 -16.51
N GLY A 293 7.67 23.46 -15.48
CA GLY A 293 8.25 24.78 -15.66
C GLY A 293 9.68 24.78 -16.19
N GLU A 294 10.24 25.97 -16.37
CA GLU A 294 11.60 26.13 -16.87
C GLU A 294 12.61 25.25 -16.12
N ILE A 295 13.50 24.60 -16.88
CA ILE A 295 14.58 23.80 -16.33
C ILE A 295 15.45 24.73 -15.47
N ASP A 296 15.33 24.62 -14.16
CA ASP A 296 16.25 25.20 -13.20
C ASP A 296 17.62 24.54 -13.40
N THR A 297 18.48 25.15 -14.23
CA THR A 297 19.83 24.69 -14.62
C THR A 297 20.83 24.63 -13.45
N ARG A 298 20.36 24.78 -12.21
CA ARG A 298 21.14 24.47 -11.01
C ARG A 298 21.33 22.96 -10.95
N PRO A 299 22.56 22.47 -10.69
CA PRO A 299 22.79 21.04 -10.49
C PRO A 299 22.01 20.59 -9.24
N LYS A 300 20.80 20.05 -9.46
CA LYS A 300 20.06 19.31 -8.44
C LYS A 300 20.62 17.90 -8.44
N ALA A 301 20.93 17.40 -7.25
CA ALA A 301 21.37 16.02 -7.07
C ALA A 301 20.38 15.11 -7.80
N SER A 302 20.90 14.22 -8.64
CA SER A 302 20.13 13.22 -9.38
C SER A 302 19.13 12.54 -8.45
N GLN A 303 17.85 12.92 -8.56
CA GLN A 303 16.80 12.16 -7.90
C GLN A 303 16.68 10.86 -8.69
N ASN A 304 17.24 9.79 -8.12
CA ASN A 304 16.98 8.44 -8.60
C ASN A 304 15.47 8.20 -8.46
N ILE A 305 14.74 8.37 -9.56
CA ILE A 305 13.38 7.87 -9.72
C ILE A 305 13.55 6.36 -9.78
N VAL A 306 13.19 5.67 -8.69
CA VAL A 306 13.23 4.22 -8.68
C VAL A 306 11.92 3.72 -9.26
N GLU A 307 12.00 3.02 -10.39
CA GLU A 307 10.86 2.53 -11.18
C GLU A 307 9.99 1.51 -10.42
N ASP A 308 10.55 0.86 -9.39
CA ASP A 308 9.83 -0.12 -8.57
C ASP A 308 9.15 0.56 -7.37
N ALA A 309 7.81 0.47 -7.32
CA ALA A 309 6.98 1.01 -6.25
C ALA A 309 7.42 0.53 -4.85
N ILE A 310 7.96 -0.67 -4.72
CA ILE A 310 8.44 -1.21 -3.45
C ILE A 310 9.71 -0.48 -3.00
N ILE A 311 10.63 -0.21 -3.91
CA ILE A 311 11.89 0.47 -3.59
C ILE A 311 11.62 1.94 -3.30
N ARG A 312 10.70 2.58 -4.02
CA ARG A 312 10.21 3.92 -3.71
C ARG A 312 9.60 3.99 -2.32
N ALA A 313 8.76 3.01 -1.96
CA ALA A 313 8.18 2.94 -0.62
C ALA A 313 9.24 2.81 0.49
N ARG A 314 10.24 1.93 0.29
CA ARG A 314 11.37 1.80 1.23
C ARG A 314 12.18 3.08 1.36
N LYS A 315 12.46 3.76 0.25
CA LYS A 315 13.14 5.05 0.24
C LYS A 315 12.35 6.09 1.04
N ASN A 316 11.05 6.22 0.78
CA ASN A 316 10.20 7.17 1.48
C ASN A 316 10.09 6.88 2.98
N ILE A 317 10.04 5.61 3.38
CA ILE A 317 10.08 5.20 4.79
C ILE A 317 11.40 5.66 5.43
N ILE A 318 12.55 5.40 4.79
CA ILE A 318 13.85 5.81 5.32
C ILE A 318 13.94 7.35 5.42
N GLU A 319 13.52 8.08 4.40
CA GLU A 319 13.49 9.54 4.44
C GLU A 319 12.57 10.05 5.57
N ALA A 320 11.40 9.46 5.73
CA ALA A 320 10.48 9.82 6.80
C ALA A 320 11.04 9.52 8.20
N THR A 321 11.76 8.41 8.39
CA THR A 321 12.45 8.13 9.66
C THR A 321 13.49 9.20 9.99
N ALA A 322 14.25 9.67 9.00
CA ALA A 322 15.21 10.76 9.20
C ALA A 322 14.50 12.07 9.58
N TYR A 323 13.35 12.37 8.97
CA TYR A 323 12.54 13.53 9.36
C TYR A 323 11.95 13.41 10.76
N LEU A 324 11.58 12.21 11.20
CA LEU A 324 11.13 11.96 12.57
C LEU A 324 12.24 12.26 13.58
N GLU A 325 13.44 11.73 13.37
CA GLU A 325 14.60 12.03 14.22
C GLU A 325 14.90 13.53 14.28
N LEU A 326 14.86 14.21 13.13
CA LEU A 326 15.04 15.67 13.08
C LEU A 326 13.94 16.41 13.86
N THR A 327 12.70 15.95 13.77
CA THR A 327 11.56 16.54 14.49
C THR A 327 11.76 16.42 15.99
N GLU A 328 12.19 15.26 16.48
CA GLU A 328 12.50 15.03 17.88
C GLU A 328 13.68 15.88 18.37
N ILE A 329 14.73 16.01 17.56
CA ILE A 329 15.87 16.89 17.87
C ILE A 329 15.39 18.34 17.99
N PHE A 330 14.64 18.85 17.02
CA PHE A 330 14.13 20.22 17.06
C PHE A 330 13.18 20.45 18.24
N LYS A 331 12.35 19.45 18.59
CA LYS A 331 11.51 19.48 19.80
C LYS A 331 12.36 19.60 21.06
N SER A 332 13.40 18.77 21.19
CA SER A 332 14.30 18.79 22.36
C SER A 332 15.05 20.12 22.50
N MET A 333 15.33 20.80 21.38
CA MET A 333 15.92 22.14 21.35
C MET A 333 14.91 23.28 21.57
N GLY A 334 13.62 22.97 21.73
CA GLY A 334 12.54 23.96 21.88
C GLY A 334 12.15 24.69 20.59
N LEU A 335 12.60 24.21 19.43
CA LEU A 335 12.36 24.82 18.12
C LEU A 335 11.09 24.25 17.45
N MET A 336 9.94 24.39 18.12
CA MET A 336 8.67 23.77 17.70
C MET A 336 8.22 24.13 16.28
N LYS A 337 8.52 25.35 15.78
CA LYS A 337 8.18 25.74 14.40
C LYS A 337 8.93 24.90 13.37
N HIS A 338 10.24 24.72 13.56
CA HIS A 338 11.05 23.89 12.66
C HIS A 338 10.71 22.41 12.82
N ALA A 339 10.38 21.96 14.03
CA ALA A 339 9.89 20.60 14.26
C ALA A 339 8.63 20.32 13.42
N ARG A 340 7.66 21.24 13.41
CA ARG A 340 6.45 21.13 12.57
C ARG A 340 6.78 21.06 11.09
N GLU A 341 7.60 21.99 10.58
CA GLU A 341 7.99 22.00 9.17
C GLU A 341 8.66 20.68 8.73
N LYS A 342 9.52 20.10 9.57
CA LYS A 342 10.16 18.80 9.28
C LYS A 342 9.18 17.65 9.40
N SER A 343 8.27 17.71 10.37
CA SER A 343 7.21 16.71 10.51
C SER A 343 6.29 16.69 9.30
N ASP A 344 5.85 17.84 8.81
CA ASP A 344 4.99 17.96 7.62
C ASP A 344 5.66 17.31 6.40
N THR A 345 6.97 17.60 6.20
CA THR A 345 7.76 16.98 5.12
C THR A 345 7.84 15.45 5.27
N GLY A 346 8.04 14.97 6.51
CA GLY A 346 8.03 13.53 6.80
C GLY A 346 6.67 12.88 6.58
N MET A 347 5.57 13.59 6.91
CA MET A 347 4.20 13.12 6.72
C MET A 347 3.86 12.99 5.24
N GLU A 348 4.30 13.91 4.38
CA GLU A 348 4.14 13.80 2.92
C GLU A 348 4.76 12.49 2.40
N ARG A 349 6.00 12.18 2.79
CA ARG A 349 6.70 10.95 2.37
C ARG A 349 5.97 9.69 2.78
N VAL A 350 5.44 9.66 4.00
CA VAL A 350 4.69 8.51 4.52
C VAL A 350 3.32 8.40 3.88
N GLN A 351 2.66 9.52 3.61
CA GLN A 351 1.34 9.57 2.98
C GLN A 351 1.40 9.02 1.55
N GLU A 352 2.47 9.29 0.80
CA GLU A 352 2.72 8.66 -0.50
C GLU A 352 2.70 7.12 -0.39
N VAL A 353 3.34 6.55 0.64
CA VAL A 353 3.38 5.08 0.85
C VAL A 353 2.01 4.52 1.24
N ILE A 354 1.23 5.25 2.03
CA ILE A 354 -0.09 4.81 2.50
C ILE A 354 -1.13 4.85 1.37
N LEU A 355 -1.12 5.90 0.54
CA LEU A 355 -2.08 6.11 -0.55
C LEU A 355 -1.79 5.26 -1.79
N GLU A 356 -0.58 4.74 -1.91
CA GLU A 356 -0.18 3.92 -3.05
C GLU A 356 -1.07 2.66 -3.18
N LYS A 357 -1.72 2.55 -4.34
CA LYS A 357 -2.59 1.41 -4.71
C LYS A 357 -1.80 0.20 -5.19
N ALA A 358 -0.51 0.36 -5.51
CA ALA A 358 0.39 -0.74 -5.82
C ALA A 358 0.45 -1.74 -4.65
N GLY A 359 0.70 -3.01 -4.96
CA GLY A 359 0.74 -4.13 -3.99
C GLY A 359 1.94 -4.06 -3.03
N ILE A 360 2.05 -2.98 -2.26
CA ILE A 360 3.07 -2.81 -1.22
C ILE A 360 2.82 -3.86 -0.12
N PRO A 361 3.87 -4.58 0.34
CA PRO A 361 3.79 -5.50 1.47
C PRO A 361 3.17 -4.87 2.73
N SER A 362 2.40 -5.67 3.48
CA SER A 362 1.76 -5.25 4.75
C SER A 362 2.77 -4.62 5.71
N ASP A 363 3.94 -5.24 5.87
CA ASP A 363 4.98 -4.80 6.81
C ASP A 363 5.44 -3.37 6.57
N LEU A 364 5.62 -2.98 5.29
CA LEU A 364 6.03 -1.61 4.93
C LEU A 364 4.90 -0.61 5.16
N LYS A 365 3.64 -1.01 4.95
CA LYS A 365 2.50 -0.15 5.28
C LYS A 365 2.40 0.01 6.80
N GLU A 366 2.62 -1.04 7.58
CA GLU A 366 2.61 -0.95 9.04
C GLU A 366 3.71 -0.01 9.55
N GLU A 367 4.90 -0.10 9.00
CA GLU A 367 6.02 0.80 9.32
C GLU A 367 5.72 2.26 8.93
N ALA A 368 5.13 2.48 7.76
CA ALA A 368 4.67 3.80 7.34
C ALA A 368 3.68 4.39 8.36
N PHE A 369 2.64 3.65 8.75
CA PHE A 369 1.70 4.10 9.76
C PHE A 369 2.38 4.41 11.10
N LYS A 370 3.34 3.59 11.55
CA LYS A 370 4.12 3.83 12.76
C LYS A 370 4.82 5.19 12.75
N ILE A 371 5.50 5.48 11.65
CA ILE A 371 6.21 6.75 11.48
C ILE A 371 5.21 7.90 11.46
N LYS A 372 4.06 7.74 10.78
CA LYS A 372 3.03 8.78 10.70
C LYS A 372 2.52 9.23 12.08
N TRP A 373 2.04 8.31 12.91
CA TRP A 373 1.53 8.71 14.22
C TRP A 373 2.66 9.16 15.15
N SER A 374 3.88 8.66 14.98
CA SER A 374 5.04 9.11 15.79
C SER A 374 5.41 10.55 15.47
N LEU A 375 5.35 10.96 14.19
CA LEU A 375 5.48 12.35 13.76
C LEU A 375 4.38 13.23 14.36
N GLU A 376 3.12 12.77 14.29
CA GLU A 376 1.97 13.47 14.88
C GLU A 376 2.12 13.65 16.41
N ILE A 377 2.61 12.62 17.12
CA ILE A 377 2.91 12.68 18.56
C ILE A 377 4.07 13.65 18.85
N ALA A 378 5.13 13.65 18.03
CA ALA A 378 6.27 14.54 18.21
C ALA A 378 5.84 16.01 18.15
N VAL A 379 4.93 16.35 17.23
CA VAL A 379 4.34 17.70 17.08
C VAL A 379 3.24 18.03 18.10
N GLU A 380 2.86 17.07 18.95
CA GLU A 380 1.78 17.18 19.95
C GLU A 380 0.38 17.29 19.33
N ASP A 381 0.22 16.86 18.08
CA ASP A 381 -1.10 16.64 17.47
C ASP A 381 -1.63 15.26 17.82
N PHE A 382 -2.03 15.12 19.09
CA PHE A 382 -2.62 13.88 19.58
C PHE A 382 -3.97 13.55 18.92
N THR A 383 -4.68 14.55 18.38
CA THR A 383 -5.95 14.32 17.69
C THR A 383 -5.78 13.62 16.36
N ALA A 384 -4.79 14.03 15.56
CA ALA A 384 -4.40 13.36 14.33
C ALA A 384 -3.86 11.95 14.63
N ALA A 385 -2.94 11.84 15.61
CA ALA A 385 -2.34 10.56 16.03
C ALA A 385 -3.39 9.49 16.36
N VAL A 386 -4.44 9.86 17.08
CA VAL A 386 -5.52 8.93 17.45
C VAL A 386 -6.33 8.49 16.22
N ARG A 387 -6.62 9.40 15.28
CA ARG A 387 -7.30 9.04 14.02
C ARG A 387 -6.45 8.08 13.20
N THR A 388 -5.15 8.32 13.13
CA THR A 388 -4.20 7.44 12.44
C THR A 388 -4.14 6.06 13.09
N CYS A 389 -4.07 5.97 14.43
CA CYS A 389 -4.10 4.70 15.16
C CYS A 389 -5.42 3.93 14.99
N GLN A 390 -6.55 4.64 14.96
CA GLN A 390 -7.87 4.02 14.71
C GLN A 390 -7.99 3.51 13.27
N ALA A 391 -7.50 4.27 12.29
CA ALA A 391 -7.44 3.82 10.90
C ALA A 391 -6.55 2.57 10.78
N PHE A 392 -5.38 2.57 11.44
CA PHE A 392 -4.48 1.43 11.49
C PHE A 392 -5.16 0.18 12.08
N SER A 393 -5.86 0.31 13.22
CA SER A 393 -6.53 -0.85 13.84
C SER A 393 -7.62 -1.47 12.97
N ARG A 394 -8.28 -0.68 12.10
CA ARG A 394 -9.26 -1.20 11.12
C ARG A 394 -8.59 -1.94 9.97
N LEU A 395 -7.42 -1.46 9.53
CA LEU A 395 -6.67 -2.04 8.41
C LEU A 395 -5.82 -3.25 8.83
N PHE A 396 -5.31 -3.26 10.07
CA PHE A 396 -4.43 -4.29 10.61
C PHE A 396 -4.92 -4.82 11.98
N PRO A 397 -6.04 -5.58 12.04
CA PRO A 397 -6.66 -5.98 13.31
C PRO A 397 -5.81 -6.91 14.19
N HIS A 398 -4.82 -7.60 13.62
CA HIS A 398 -3.94 -8.53 14.33
C HIS A 398 -2.67 -7.86 14.87
N SER A 399 -2.42 -6.60 14.54
CA SER A 399 -1.19 -5.91 14.89
C SER A 399 -1.35 -5.17 16.23
N SER A 400 -0.43 -5.41 17.17
CA SER A 400 -0.44 -4.83 18.53
C SER A 400 0.36 -3.52 18.64
N PHE A 401 0.52 -2.78 17.54
CA PHE A 401 1.28 -1.52 17.59
C PHE A 401 0.41 -0.31 17.93
N ALA A 402 -0.86 -0.34 17.52
CA ALA A 402 -1.76 0.79 17.77
C ALA A 402 -2.23 0.88 19.22
N ASP A 403 -2.34 -0.23 19.95
CA ASP A 403 -2.71 -0.20 21.36
C ASP A 403 -1.61 0.39 22.25
N ASP A 404 -0.34 0.04 21.99
CA ASP A 404 0.81 0.66 22.66
C ASP A 404 0.90 2.17 22.36
N ALA A 405 0.71 2.56 21.10
CA ALA A 405 0.74 3.97 20.70
C ALA A 405 -0.40 4.79 21.35
N LEU A 406 -1.62 4.24 21.39
CA LEU A 406 -2.74 4.89 22.06
C LEU A 406 -2.52 5.01 23.57
N LEU A 407 -1.90 4.01 24.19
CA LEU A 407 -1.53 4.07 25.60
C LEU A 407 -0.52 5.20 25.86
N GLN A 408 0.53 5.31 25.04
CA GLN A 408 1.52 6.39 25.11
C GLN A 408 0.87 7.77 24.98
N ILE A 409 -0.05 7.94 24.02
CA ILE A 409 -0.81 9.19 23.84
C ILE A 409 -1.65 9.50 25.09
N GLY A 410 -2.31 8.50 25.68
CA GLY A 410 -3.11 8.66 26.90
C GLY A 410 -2.25 9.09 28.10
N LEU A 411 -1.06 8.52 28.25
CA LEU A 411 -0.10 8.90 29.29
C LEU A 411 0.44 10.32 29.09
N ALA A 412 0.80 10.70 27.86
CA ALA A 412 1.23 12.06 27.55
C ALA A 412 0.14 13.10 27.89
N ARG A 413 -1.13 12.82 27.53
CA ARG A 413 -2.27 13.68 27.92
C ARG A 413 -2.48 13.77 29.42
N LEU A 414 -2.16 12.71 30.15
CA LEU A 414 -2.22 12.70 31.60
C LEU A 414 -1.13 13.61 32.19
N GLU A 415 0.08 13.61 31.64
CA GLU A 415 1.16 14.53 32.03
C GLU A 415 0.82 16.00 31.76
N GLU A 416 0.11 16.28 30.66
CA GLU A 416 -0.46 17.60 30.36
C GLU A 416 -1.60 18.03 31.30
N LYS A 417 -2.01 17.18 32.25
CA LYS A 417 -3.19 17.34 33.11
C LYS A 417 -4.51 17.44 32.35
N ASN A 418 -4.53 17.00 31.09
CA ASN A 418 -5.75 16.91 30.30
C ASN A 418 -6.47 15.59 30.59
N TYR A 419 -7.09 15.51 31.78
CA TYR A 419 -7.77 14.30 32.25
C TYR A 419 -8.89 13.83 31.33
N MET A 420 -9.69 14.77 30.79
CA MET A 420 -10.78 14.43 29.88
C MET A 420 -10.27 13.81 28.58
N GLY A 421 -9.21 14.39 28.00
CA GLY A 421 -8.55 13.84 26.82
C GLY A 421 -7.97 12.45 27.10
N ALA A 422 -7.21 12.29 28.19
CA ALA A 422 -6.61 11.01 28.58
C ALA A 422 -7.67 9.90 28.76
N LEU A 423 -8.79 10.19 29.43
CA LEU A 423 -9.90 9.25 29.61
C LEU A 423 -10.52 8.79 28.28
N GLN A 424 -10.67 9.70 27.32
CA GLN A 424 -11.17 9.33 25.99
C GLN A 424 -10.21 8.38 25.28
N ILE A 425 -8.90 8.65 25.34
CA ILE A 425 -7.90 7.81 24.68
C ILE A 425 -7.84 6.42 25.32
N PHE A 426 -7.81 6.31 26.64
CA PHE A 426 -7.82 5.00 27.29
C PHE A 426 -9.10 4.21 27.01
N ARG A 427 -10.26 4.88 26.90
CA ARG A 427 -11.51 4.22 26.47
C ARG A 427 -11.44 3.72 25.04
N ASN A 428 -10.72 4.41 24.15
CA ASN A 428 -10.46 3.93 22.80
C ASN A 428 -9.60 2.66 22.79
N VAL A 429 -8.62 2.53 23.70
CA VAL A 429 -7.86 1.28 23.84
C VAL A 429 -8.78 0.11 24.23
N LEU A 430 -9.74 0.36 25.13
CA LEU A 430 -10.69 -0.66 25.57
C LEU A 430 -11.67 -1.09 24.48
N SER A 431 -11.97 -0.23 23.51
CA SER A 431 -12.87 -0.55 22.39
C SER A 431 -12.20 -1.39 21.29
N LEU A 432 -10.88 -1.56 21.33
CA LEU A 432 -10.15 -2.40 20.38
C LEU A 432 -10.56 -3.88 20.52
N PRO A 433 -10.69 -4.66 19.42
CA PRO A 433 -11.10 -6.06 19.51
C PRO A 433 -10.10 -6.93 20.29
N GLN A 434 -8.82 -6.83 19.95
CA GLN A 434 -7.72 -7.57 20.55
C GLN A 434 -6.62 -6.58 20.93
N SER A 435 -6.22 -6.55 22.21
CA SER A 435 -5.15 -5.68 22.69
C SER A 435 -4.60 -6.21 24.02
N HIS A 436 -3.28 -6.21 24.14
CA HIS A 436 -2.57 -6.59 25.38
C HIS A 436 -2.55 -5.42 26.38
N ALA A 437 -2.70 -4.19 25.91
CA ALA A 437 -2.72 -2.98 26.73
C ALA A 437 -4.06 -2.72 27.46
N LYS A 438 -5.12 -3.53 27.23
CA LYS A 438 -6.44 -3.33 27.87
C LYS A 438 -6.41 -3.30 29.40
N PRO A 439 -5.70 -4.21 30.11
CA PRO A 439 -5.63 -4.17 31.56
C PRO A 439 -4.95 -2.91 32.08
N GLU A 440 -3.88 -2.49 31.39
CA GLU A 440 -3.16 -1.26 31.72
C GLU A 440 -4.04 -0.03 31.48
N ALA A 441 -4.70 0.07 30.32
CA ALA A 441 -5.60 1.18 30.02
C ALA A 441 -6.75 1.29 31.04
N GLN A 442 -7.34 0.16 31.45
CA GLN A 442 -8.39 0.16 32.48
C GLN A 442 -7.88 0.64 33.84
N PHE A 443 -6.65 0.26 34.23
CA PHE A 443 -6.01 0.77 35.43
C PHE A 443 -5.72 2.27 35.33
N GLN A 444 -5.19 2.72 34.19
CA GLN A 444 -4.89 4.13 33.95
C GLN A 444 -6.15 5.00 33.93
N ILE A 445 -7.31 4.50 33.48
CA ILE A 445 -8.60 5.20 33.62
C ILE A 445 -8.90 5.48 35.09
N ALA A 446 -8.76 4.49 35.96
CA ALA A 446 -9.03 4.65 37.38
C ALA A 446 -8.05 5.65 38.04
N GLU A 447 -6.76 5.56 37.71
CA GLU A 447 -5.75 6.51 38.20
C GLU A 447 -5.99 7.94 37.66
N THR A 448 -6.40 8.09 36.40
CA THR A 448 -6.74 9.40 35.81
C THR A 448 -7.93 10.04 36.52
N MET A 449 -8.97 9.25 36.82
CA MET A 449 -10.13 9.73 37.57
C MET A 449 -9.75 10.12 39.00
N MET A 450 -8.88 9.35 39.67
CA MET A 450 -8.36 9.71 41.00
C MET A 450 -7.62 11.04 40.98
N LYS A 451 -6.65 11.20 40.07
CA LYS A 451 -5.88 12.45 39.94
C LYS A 451 -6.76 13.65 39.62
N GLN A 452 -7.78 13.46 38.76
CA GLN A 452 -8.75 14.52 38.47
C GLN A 452 -9.52 14.96 39.71
N VAL A 453 -9.94 14.01 40.57
CA VAL A 453 -10.64 14.33 41.82
C VAL A 453 -9.72 15.04 42.80
N GLU A 454 -8.47 14.60 42.93
CA GLU A 454 -7.46 15.23 43.78
C GLU A 454 -7.18 16.68 43.35
N GLU A 455 -6.93 16.92 42.06
CA GLU A 455 -6.69 18.26 41.55
C GLU A 455 -7.92 19.18 41.68
N ASN A 456 -9.12 18.64 41.45
CA ASN A 456 -10.36 19.39 41.67
C ASN A 456 -10.55 19.75 43.16
N ALA A 457 -10.15 18.86 44.07
CA ALA A 457 -10.18 19.13 45.50
C ALA A 457 -9.15 20.18 45.92
N GLU A 458 -7.96 20.20 45.30
CA GLU A 458 -6.92 21.21 45.54
C GLU A 458 -7.31 22.60 45.02
N LYS A 459 -7.97 22.68 43.86
CA LYS A 459 -8.43 23.94 43.26
C LYS A 459 -9.68 24.52 43.90
N ALA A 460 -10.39 23.74 44.72
CA ALA A 460 -11.62 24.18 45.36
C ALA A 460 -11.34 25.27 46.41
N THR A 461 -11.97 26.44 46.25
CA THR A 461 -11.84 27.57 47.18
C THR A 461 -12.42 27.26 48.57
N THR A 462 -13.35 26.31 48.63
CA THR A 462 -13.91 25.78 49.87
C THR A 462 -13.38 24.36 50.11
N PRO A 463 -12.97 24.02 51.34
CA PRO A 463 -12.57 22.65 51.66
C PRO A 463 -13.71 21.70 51.32
N MET A 464 -13.43 20.77 50.41
CA MET A 464 -14.37 19.74 50.04
C MET A 464 -14.74 18.94 51.28
N THR A 465 -16.04 18.76 51.54
CA THR A 465 -16.47 17.92 52.68
C THR A 465 -16.01 16.48 52.45
N ALA A 466 -15.74 15.75 53.54
CA ALA A 466 -15.30 14.36 53.45
C ALA A 466 -16.29 13.51 52.60
N SER A 467 -17.60 13.74 52.74
CA SER A 467 -18.61 13.02 51.96
C SER A 467 -18.55 13.35 50.45
N ALA A 468 -18.30 14.61 50.08
CA ALA A 468 -18.16 15.00 48.69
C ALA A 468 -16.89 14.40 48.05
N LYS A 469 -15.78 14.37 48.79
CA LYS A 469 -14.53 13.74 48.32
C LYS A 469 -14.72 12.24 48.08
N LEU A 470 -15.37 11.54 49.00
CA LEU A 470 -15.72 10.12 48.83
C LEU A 470 -16.62 9.90 47.60
N HIS A 471 -17.65 10.74 47.43
CA HIS A 471 -18.57 10.62 46.30
C HIS A 471 -17.85 10.83 44.97
N ALA A 472 -16.90 11.76 44.90
CA ALA A 472 -16.11 12.01 43.71
C ALA A 472 -15.15 10.84 43.39
N GLN A 473 -14.57 10.19 44.41
CA GLN A 473 -13.70 9.03 44.24
C GLN A 473 -14.46 7.74 43.87
N SER A 474 -15.77 7.66 44.17
CA SER A 474 -16.58 6.44 43.91
C SER A 474 -16.52 5.94 42.46
N GLY A 475 -16.49 6.86 41.48
CA GLY A 475 -16.35 6.52 40.07
C GLY A 475 -15.01 5.85 39.73
N ALA A 476 -13.93 6.32 40.36
CA ALA A 476 -12.61 5.72 40.20
C ALA A 476 -12.51 4.34 40.88
N MET A 477 -13.15 4.17 42.04
CA MET A 477 -13.23 2.88 42.72
C MET A 477 -13.95 1.83 41.86
N GLN A 478 -15.06 2.22 41.22
CA GLN A 478 -15.72 1.32 40.28
C GLN A 478 -14.81 0.91 39.11
N ALA A 479 -13.97 1.82 38.61
CA ALA A 479 -13.03 1.52 37.54
C ALA A 479 -11.91 0.55 37.98
N TYR A 480 -11.39 0.68 39.21
CA TYR A 480 -10.44 -0.29 39.79
C TYR A 480 -11.07 -1.67 39.96
N LYS A 481 -12.32 -1.72 40.44
CA LYS A 481 -13.05 -2.97 40.59
C LYS A 481 -13.22 -3.68 39.25
N VAL A 482 -13.63 -2.95 38.21
CA VAL A 482 -13.75 -3.48 36.84
C VAL A 482 -12.40 -3.98 36.30
N CYS A 483 -11.29 -3.31 36.64
CA CYS A 483 -9.95 -3.77 36.26
C CYS A 483 -9.64 -5.16 36.83
N ALA A 484 -9.88 -5.35 38.13
CA ALA A 484 -9.62 -6.62 38.81
C ALA A 484 -10.55 -7.75 38.33
N GLU A 485 -11.85 -7.46 38.12
CA GLU A 485 -12.84 -8.46 37.69
C GLU A 485 -12.65 -8.89 36.23
N ARG A 486 -12.31 -7.96 35.33
CA ARG A 486 -12.16 -8.27 33.89
C ARG A 486 -10.79 -8.83 33.54
N TYR A 487 -9.75 -8.48 34.31
CA TYR A 487 -8.37 -8.85 34.01
C TYR A 487 -7.68 -9.47 35.23
N PRO A 488 -8.18 -10.60 35.77
CA PRO A 488 -7.70 -11.19 37.02
C PRO A 488 -6.21 -11.59 36.99
N ASP A 489 -5.72 -12.06 35.84
CA ASP A 489 -4.34 -12.53 35.68
C ASP A 489 -3.34 -11.38 35.42
N SER A 490 -3.81 -10.14 35.38
CA SER A 490 -2.99 -8.97 35.06
C SER A 490 -2.19 -8.49 36.27
N PRO A 491 -0.94 -8.02 36.09
CA PRO A 491 -0.18 -7.37 37.18
C PRO A 491 -0.87 -6.10 37.71
N TYR A 492 -1.81 -5.54 36.94
CA TYR A 492 -2.60 -4.37 37.35
C TYR A 492 -3.82 -4.74 38.22
N ALA A 493 -4.24 -6.01 38.26
CA ALA A 493 -5.35 -6.45 39.11
C ALA A 493 -5.01 -6.27 40.59
N GLY A 494 -3.84 -6.76 41.01
CA GLY A 494 -3.35 -6.59 42.38
C GLY A 494 -3.20 -5.13 42.79
N LYS A 495 -2.64 -4.29 41.91
CA LYS A 495 -2.53 -2.84 42.15
C LYS A 495 -3.90 -2.19 42.31
N SER A 496 -4.88 -2.58 41.49
CA SER A 496 -6.26 -2.07 41.56
C SER A 496 -6.96 -2.47 42.86
N LEU A 497 -6.85 -3.74 43.24
CA LEU A 497 -7.39 -4.26 44.50
C LEU A 497 -6.74 -3.57 45.71
N GLY A 498 -5.44 -3.33 45.66
CA GLY A 498 -4.71 -2.58 46.68
C GLY A 498 -5.23 -1.16 46.89
N LYS A 499 -5.57 -0.45 45.79
CA LYS A 499 -6.16 0.89 45.84
C LYS A 499 -7.58 0.87 46.40
N LEU A 500 -8.37 -0.17 46.12
CA LEU A 500 -9.70 -0.36 46.72
C LEU A 500 -9.61 -0.58 48.24
N VAL A 501 -8.68 -1.43 48.69
CA VAL A 501 -8.44 -1.66 50.13
C VAL A 501 -7.99 -0.37 50.82
N ASP A 502 -7.08 0.40 50.20
CA ASP A 502 -6.64 1.70 50.72
C ASP A 502 -7.80 2.68 50.85
N TYR A 503 -8.71 2.71 49.88
CA TYR A 503 -9.92 3.53 49.94
C TYR A 503 -10.82 3.15 51.12
N TYR A 504 -11.12 1.86 51.31
CA TYR A 504 -11.93 1.43 52.47
C TYR A 504 -11.23 1.72 53.80
N TYR A 505 -9.90 1.61 53.84
CA TYR A 505 -9.09 1.98 54.99
C TYR A 505 -9.16 3.49 55.31
N GLU A 506 -9.01 4.36 54.31
CA GLU A 506 -9.10 5.82 54.48
C GLU A 506 -10.49 6.28 54.91
N THR A 507 -11.52 5.63 54.38
CA THR A 507 -12.93 5.91 54.73
C THR A 507 -13.34 5.34 56.09
N LYS A 508 -12.44 4.61 56.76
CA LYS A 508 -12.63 3.93 58.05
C LYS A 508 -13.70 2.85 58.02
N ASP A 509 -14.10 2.38 56.85
CA ASP A 509 -14.96 1.21 56.70
C ASP A 509 -14.09 -0.05 56.70
N TYR A 510 -13.57 -0.37 57.88
CA TYR A 510 -12.68 -1.50 58.06
C TYR A 510 -13.38 -2.85 57.83
N THR A 511 -14.70 -2.90 58.04
CA THR A 511 -15.49 -4.10 57.80
C THR A 511 -15.54 -4.47 56.32
N GLN A 512 -15.75 -3.49 55.43
CA GLN A 512 -15.70 -3.74 54.00
C GLN A 512 -14.28 -4.01 53.51
N ALA A 513 -13.27 -3.34 54.07
CA ALA A 513 -11.87 -3.64 53.77
C ALA A 513 -11.49 -5.09 54.09
N GLU A 514 -11.94 -5.60 55.24
CA GLU A 514 -11.68 -6.97 55.68
C GLU A 514 -12.41 -8.00 54.82
N ASN A 515 -13.69 -7.76 54.49
CA ASN A 515 -14.44 -8.64 53.58
C ASN A 515 -13.80 -8.68 52.18
N LEU A 516 -13.36 -7.53 51.65
CA LEU A 516 -12.68 -7.47 50.35
C LEU A 516 -11.34 -8.23 50.40
N LEU A 517 -10.57 -8.08 51.47
CA LEU A 517 -9.33 -8.84 51.64
C LEU A 517 -9.60 -10.34 51.72
N GLU A 518 -10.60 -10.77 52.48
CA GLU A 518 -11.00 -12.19 52.51
C GLU A 518 -11.37 -12.71 51.12
N GLN A 519 -12.14 -11.93 50.36
CA GLN A 519 -12.49 -12.27 48.99
C GLN A 519 -11.25 -12.36 48.09
N ILE A 520 -10.29 -11.43 48.19
CA ILE A 520 -9.07 -11.45 47.38
C ILE A 520 -8.27 -12.75 47.60
N PHE A 521 -8.12 -13.20 48.85
CA PHE A 521 -7.39 -14.45 49.13
C PHE A 521 -8.17 -15.71 48.75
N GLN A 522 -9.49 -15.62 48.55
CA GLN A 522 -10.30 -16.73 48.02
C GLN A 522 -10.26 -16.78 46.49
N ASP A 523 -10.41 -15.63 45.84
CA ASP A 523 -10.51 -15.51 44.39
C ASP A 523 -9.13 -15.60 43.70
N TYR A 524 -8.04 -15.27 44.41
CA TYR A 524 -6.68 -15.23 43.88
C TYR A 524 -5.68 -15.98 44.78
N PRO A 525 -5.76 -17.31 44.91
CA PRO A 525 -4.97 -18.07 45.89
C PRO A 525 -3.45 -18.08 45.64
N ASP A 526 -3.02 -17.92 44.38
CA ASP A 526 -1.61 -18.03 43.98
C ASP A 526 -1.04 -16.72 43.35
N ALA A 527 -1.67 -15.58 43.60
CA ALA A 527 -1.26 -14.34 42.95
C ALA A 527 0.03 -13.72 43.56
N ASP A 528 0.91 -13.21 42.70
CA ASP A 528 2.20 -12.62 43.10
C ASP A 528 2.06 -11.38 44.00
N PHE A 529 0.89 -10.72 44.00
CA PHE A 529 0.63 -9.50 44.77
C PHE A 529 0.08 -9.74 46.19
N LEU A 530 -0.13 -11.01 46.57
CA LEU A 530 -0.73 -11.38 47.85
C LEU A 530 0.11 -10.95 49.05
N ASP A 531 1.43 -10.88 48.92
CA ASP A 531 2.34 -10.43 49.97
C ASP A 531 2.04 -8.97 50.39
N SER A 532 1.77 -8.08 49.43
CA SER A 532 1.38 -6.70 49.66
C SER A 532 -0.03 -6.59 50.26
N MET A 533 -0.95 -7.50 49.88
CA MET A 533 -2.30 -7.56 50.45
C MET A 533 -2.30 -8.10 51.88
N LEU A 534 -1.45 -9.07 52.21
CA LEU A 534 -1.27 -9.56 53.58
C LEU A 534 -0.81 -8.44 54.51
N LEU A 535 0.16 -7.62 54.08
CA LEU A 535 0.60 -6.48 54.87
C LEU A 535 -0.54 -5.47 55.11
N LYS A 536 -1.32 -5.15 54.08
CA LYS A 536 -2.50 -4.29 54.21
C LYS A 536 -3.53 -4.90 55.17
N TRP A 537 -3.73 -6.21 55.14
CA TRP A 537 -4.62 -6.91 56.07
C TRP A 537 -4.14 -6.79 57.53
N VAL A 538 -2.84 -6.95 57.78
CA VAL A 538 -2.25 -6.74 59.11
C VAL A 538 -2.53 -5.32 59.61
N ILE A 539 -2.38 -4.32 58.74
CA ILE A 539 -2.64 -2.91 59.09
C ILE A 539 -4.12 -2.67 59.40
N VAL A 540 -5.03 -3.19 58.57
CA VAL A 540 -6.48 -3.09 58.79
C VAL A 540 -6.88 -3.77 60.10
N ALA A 541 -6.43 -5.01 60.33
CA ALA A 541 -6.70 -5.79 61.54
C ALA A 541 -6.15 -5.12 62.82
N PHE A 542 -4.98 -4.49 62.72
CA PHE A 542 -4.40 -3.73 63.82
C PHE A 542 -5.23 -2.48 64.16
N ARG A 543 -5.80 -1.80 63.15
CA ARG A 543 -6.66 -0.62 63.37
C ARG A 543 -8.04 -0.97 63.88
N THR A 544 -8.60 -2.12 63.49
CA THR A 544 -9.88 -2.62 64.02
C THR A 544 -9.78 -3.13 65.46
N GLY A 545 -8.56 -3.27 65.99
CA GLY A 545 -8.30 -3.80 67.33
C GLY A 545 -8.34 -5.33 67.41
N ASN A 546 -8.47 -6.02 66.27
CA ASN A 546 -8.38 -7.47 66.20
C ASN A 546 -6.91 -7.90 66.12
N PHE A 547 -6.22 -7.80 67.25
CA PHE A 547 -4.78 -8.06 67.31
C PHE A 547 -4.44 -9.55 67.12
N GLU A 548 -5.35 -10.47 67.43
CA GLU A 548 -5.19 -11.90 67.18
C GLU A 548 -5.10 -12.19 65.69
N LYS A 549 -6.06 -11.67 64.91
CA LYS A 549 -6.05 -11.81 63.45
C LYS A 549 -4.89 -11.06 62.81
N ALA A 550 -4.51 -9.89 63.34
CA ALA A 550 -3.33 -9.15 62.88
C ALA A 550 -2.06 -9.98 63.03
N ARG A 551 -1.91 -10.69 64.17
CA ARG A 551 -0.77 -11.59 64.41
C ARG A 551 -0.79 -12.79 63.45
N GLU A 552 -1.92 -13.46 63.32
CA GLU A 552 -2.05 -14.62 62.42
C GLU A 552 -1.64 -14.28 60.97
N LYS A 553 -2.11 -13.15 60.44
CA LYS A 553 -1.78 -12.71 59.08
C LYS A 553 -0.35 -12.24 58.94
N CYS A 554 0.22 -11.66 60.00
CA CYS A 554 1.63 -11.27 60.05
C CYS A 554 2.54 -12.51 60.02
N ASP A 555 2.20 -13.53 60.81
CA ASP A 555 2.92 -14.81 60.85
C ASP A 555 2.84 -15.52 59.48
N LYS A 556 1.66 -15.50 58.83
CA LYS A 556 1.49 -16.02 57.46
C LYS A 556 2.39 -15.30 56.46
N LEU A 557 2.45 -13.97 56.49
CA LEU A 557 3.31 -13.18 55.60
C LEU A 557 4.80 -13.52 55.79
N LEU A 558 5.25 -13.70 57.04
CA LEU A 558 6.63 -14.05 57.34
C LEU A 558 6.99 -15.51 56.96
N PHE A 559 6.01 -16.41 57.01
CA PHE A 559 6.20 -17.82 56.68
C PHE A 559 6.14 -18.09 55.18
N GLU A 560 5.13 -17.55 54.49
CA GLU A 560 4.89 -17.78 53.06
C GLU A 560 5.79 -16.91 52.17
N TYR A 561 6.12 -15.68 52.61
CA TYR A 561 6.92 -14.72 51.83
C TYR A 561 8.14 -14.16 52.59
N PRO A 562 9.08 -15.01 53.06
CA PRO A 562 10.17 -14.60 53.94
C PRO A 562 11.15 -13.58 53.33
N ASN A 563 11.26 -13.54 51.99
CA ASN A 563 12.17 -12.65 51.26
C ASN A 563 11.49 -11.40 50.69
N SER A 564 10.19 -11.19 50.95
CA SER A 564 9.46 -10.02 50.43
C SER A 564 9.86 -8.73 51.14
N GLU A 565 9.86 -7.59 50.44
CA GLU A 565 10.07 -6.26 51.04
C GLU A 565 9.04 -5.96 52.15
N PHE A 566 7.85 -6.56 52.06
CA PHE A 566 6.77 -6.42 53.03
C PHE A 566 7.00 -7.25 54.29
N ALA A 567 7.76 -8.35 54.22
CA ALA A 567 8.12 -9.16 55.38
C ALA A 567 9.00 -8.40 56.38
N ASN A 568 9.91 -7.55 55.87
CA ASN A 568 10.70 -6.65 56.72
C ASN A 568 9.82 -5.62 57.46
N HIS A 569 8.75 -5.15 56.83
CA HIS A 569 7.78 -4.23 57.44
C HIS A 569 6.91 -4.95 58.48
N ALA A 570 6.48 -6.17 58.18
CA ALA A 570 5.75 -7.04 59.11
C ALA A 570 6.59 -7.35 60.37
N ASN A 571 7.87 -7.68 60.22
CA ASN A 571 8.81 -7.88 61.32
C ASN A 571 8.94 -6.65 62.24
N LYS A 572 8.91 -5.44 61.68
CA LYS A 572 8.92 -4.20 62.46
C LYS A 572 7.62 -3.95 63.22
N MET A 573 6.48 -4.39 62.68
CA MET A 573 5.16 -4.24 63.31
C MET A 573 4.86 -5.33 64.36
N MET A 574 5.50 -6.50 64.25
CA MET A 574 5.28 -7.65 65.14
C MET A 574 5.41 -7.31 66.65
N PRO A 575 6.44 -6.59 67.13
CA PRO A 575 6.55 -6.25 68.55
C PRO A 575 5.43 -5.33 69.04
N ALA A 576 4.92 -4.45 68.16
CA ALA A 576 3.82 -3.55 68.49
C ALA A 576 2.47 -4.28 68.58
N ILE A 577 2.24 -5.28 67.72
CA ILE A 577 1.07 -6.16 67.77
C ILE A 577 1.10 -6.99 69.05
N GLN A 578 2.25 -7.58 69.38
CA GLN A 578 2.40 -8.41 70.58
C GLN A 578 2.21 -7.63 71.88
N LYS A 579 2.78 -6.42 71.97
CA LYS A 579 2.58 -5.53 73.12
C LYS A 579 1.11 -5.12 73.33
N ARG A 580 0.34 -4.97 72.24
CA ARG A 580 -1.10 -4.64 72.32
C ARG A 580 -1.96 -5.85 72.68
N LEU A 581 -1.59 -7.05 72.24
CA LEU A 581 -2.20 -8.32 72.68
C LEU A 581 -2.03 -8.54 74.19
N GLU A 582 -0.81 -8.33 74.71
CA GLU A 582 -0.52 -8.44 76.14
C GLU A 582 -1.22 -7.38 77.00
N GLN A 583 -1.69 -6.28 76.39
CA GLN A 583 -2.43 -5.21 77.06
C GLN A 583 -3.96 -5.37 76.97
N SER A 584 -4.46 -6.22 76.07
CA SER A 584 -5.90 -6.50 75.94
C SER A 584 -6.33 -7.80 76.63
N GLN A 585 -5.38 -8.60 77.11
CA GLN A 585 -5.56 -9.70 78.06
C GLN A 585 -5.45 -9.17 79.49
#